data_AF-A0A3D1S4C1-F1
#
_entry.id   AF-A0A3D1S4C1-F1
#
_cell.length_a   1.000
_cell.length_b   1.000
_cell.length_c   1.000
_cell.angle_alpha   90.00
_cell.angle_beta   90.00
_cell.angle_gamma   90.00
#
_symmetry.space_group_name_H-M   'P 1'
#
loop_
_entity.id
_entity.type
_entity.pdbx_description
1 polymer ?
#
loop_
_entity_poly.entity_id
_entity_poly.type
_entity_poly.pdbx_seq_one_letter_code
_entity_poly.pdbx_strand_id
1 'polypeptide(L)'
;MNAEILIGWAKALSGEPGGFAQMETAIAAREAAGSRLRQPYFQAIYAQQLASVGRQEEAVPVLESALAILDQTGERRWEPLLQAVKGEVLSVGEDAAAAERQYQLAVAIARKQQALGFELAAACGLARLWSGQQRSEEANNLLSGTFGRFSEGFEKQPLREARVLLESVS
;
A
#
# COMPACT_ATOMS: atom_id res chain seq x y z
N MET A 1 16.48 15.32 0.14
CA MET A 1 15.76 14.32 -0.69
C MET A 1 14.97 13.29 0.14
N ASN A 2 15.54 12.25 0.77
CA ASN A 2 14.71 11.26 1.51
C ASN A 2 13.87 11.89 2.64
N ALA A 3 14.50 12.74 3.45
CA ALA A 3 13.84 13.43 4.56
C ALA A 3 12.72 14.37 4.07
N GLU A 4 12.90 15.01 2.92
CA GLU A 4 11.90 15.92 2.34
C GLU A 4 10.63 15.18 1.91
N ILE A 5 10.77 13.96 1.37
CA ILE A 5 9.62 13.11 1.04
C ILE A 5 8.86 12.74 2.31
N LEU A 6 9.56 12.34 3.37
CA LEU A 6 8.90 11.96 4.63
C LEU A 6 8.27 13.16 5.36
N ILE A 7 8.88 14.34 5.29
CA ILE A 7 8.28 15.59 5.80
C ILE A 7 7.04 15.96 4.97
N GLY A 8 7.12 15.88 3.64
CA GLY A 8 5.97 16.10 2.76
C GLY A 8 4.83 15.12 3.04
N TRP A 9 5.16 13.86 3.28
CA TRP A 9 4.20 12.82 3.67
C TRP A 9 3.53 13.13 5.01
N ALA A 10 4.30 13.48 6.04
CA ALA A 10 3.74 13.85 7.33
C ALA A 10 2.81 15.08 7.24
N LYS A 11 3.19 16.09 6.42
CA LYS A 11 2.34 17.24 6.14
C LYS A 11 1.05 16.86 5.43
N ALA A 12 1.14 16.01 4.40
CA ALA A 12 -0.04 15.54 3.66
C ALA A 12 -1.02 14.79 4.58
N LEU A 13 -0.50 13.92 5.45
CA LEU A 13 -1.29 13.22 6.45
C LEU A 13 -2.00 14.15 7.44
N SER A 14 -1.33 15.23 7.84
CA SER A 14 -1.89 16.24 8.76
C SER A 14 -2.80 17.25 8.06
N GLY A 15 -3.02 17.14 6.75
CA GLY A 15 -3.78 18.10 5.95
C GLY A 15 -3.08 19.46 5.77
N GLU A 16 -1.78 19.54 6.06
CA GLU A 16 -1.00 20.76 5.86
C GLU A 16 -0.80 21.04 4.37
N PRO A 17 -0.96 22.31 3.94
CA PRO A 17 -0.79 22.68 2.54
C PRO A 17 0.64 22.42 2.06
N GLY A 18 0.77 22.02 0.79
CA GLY A 18 2.06 21.81 0.13
C GLY A 18 2.73 20.47 0.43
N GLY A 19 2.17 19.60 1.29
CA GLY A 19 2.71 18.26 1.54
C GLY A 19 2.86 17.43 0.26
N PHE A 20 1.81 17.38 -0.57
CA PHE A 20 1.81 16.68 -1.86
C PHE A 20 2.87 17.22 -2.83
N ALA A 21 2.92 18.54 -3.02
CA ALA A 21 3.88 19.18 -3.92
C ALA A 21 5.33 18.96 -3.46
N GLN A 22 5.56 18.95 -2.14
CA GLN A 22 6.86 18.65 -1.56
C GLN A 22 7.27 17.19 -1.84
N MET A 23 6.36 16.23 -1.71
CA MET A 23 6.63 14.83 -2.07
C MET A 23 6.93 14.69 -3.56
N GLU A 24 6.08 15.23 -4.43
CA GLU A 24 6.22 15.19 -5.88
C GLU A 24 7.56 15.74 -6.35
N THR A 25 7.90 16.95 -5.90
CA THR A 25 9.17 17.61 -6.23
C THR A 25 10.37 16.77 -5.80
N ALA A 26 10.34 16.25 -4.58
CA ALA A 26 11.45 15.45 -4.05
C ALA A 26 11.58 14.09 -4.76
N ILE A 27 10.47 13.46 -5.16
CA ILE A 27 10.45 12.21 -5.94
C ILE A 27 11.01 12.45 -7.35
N ALA A 28 10.59 13.53 -8.02
CA ALA A 28 11.08 13.89 -9.35
C ALA A 28 12.57 14.24 -9.34
N ALA A 29 13.04 14.97 -8.33
CA ALA A 29 14.47 15.29 -8.17
C ALA A 29 15.35 14.03 -8.00
N ARG A 30 14.83 12.98 -7.33
CA ARG A 30 15.52 11.68 -7.21
C ARG A 30 15.66 10.99 -8.55
N GLU A 31 14.58 10.99 -9.34
CA GLU A 31 14.56 10.37 -10.66
C GLU A 31 15.53 11.09 -11.60
N ALA A 32 15.51 12.43 -11.63
CA ALA A 32 16.45 13.23 -12.42
C ALA A 32 17.92 13.00 -12.02
N ALA A 33 18.18 12.73 -10.74
CA ALA A 33 19.50 12.37 -10.23
C ALA A 33 19.89 10.90 -10.47
N GLY A 34 19.04 10.10 -11.15
CA GLY A 34 19.27 8.67 -11.41
C GLY A 34 19.15 7.77 -10.18
N SER A 35 18.59 8.27 -9.07
CA SER A 35 18.47 7.50 -7.83
C SER A 35 17.33 6.50 -7.92
N ARG A 36 17.65 5.21 -8.03
CA ARG A 36 16.65 4.12 -8.07
C ARG A 36 16.40 3.45 -6.72
N LEU A 37 17.33 3.57 -5.79
CA LEU A 37 17.22 2.96 -4.47
C LEU A 37 16.00 3.53 -3.71
N ARG A 38 15.10 2.64 -3.26
CA ARG A 38 13.83 2.98 -2.59
C ARG A 38 12.89 3.90 -3.39
N GLN A 39 13.18 4.19 -4.65
CA GLN A 39 12.30 5.01 -5.49
C GLN A 39 10.89 4.42 -5.57
N PRO A 40 10.71 3.09 -5.80
CA PRO A 40 9.38 2.50 -5.85
C PRO A 40 8.63 2.59 -4.51
N TYR A 41 9.36 2.53 -3.39
CA TYR A 41 8.76 2.73 -2.06
C TYR A 41 8.20 4.14 -1.88
N PHE A 42 8.96 5.18 -2.26
CA PHE A 42 8.50 6.56 -2.13
C PHE A 42 7.33 6.87 -3.06
N GLN A 43 7.33 6.31 -4.27
CA GLN A 43 6.21 6.40 -5.19
C GLN A 43 4.96 5.69 -4.64
N ALA A 44 5.11 4.52 -4.00
CA ALA A 44 4.00 3.81 -3.38
C ALA A 44 3.32 4.63 -2.27
N ILE A 45 4.10 5.19 -1.33
CA ILE A 45 3.52 5.99 -0.24
C ILE A 45 2.91 7.31 -0.75
N TYR A 46 3.45 7.88 -1.84
CA TYR A 46 2.86 9.06 -2.48
C TYR A 46 1.52 8.74 -3.15
N ALA A 47 1.47 7.65 -3.93
CA ALA A 47 0.25 7.17 -4.56
C ALA A 47 -0.83 6.83 -3.54
N GLN A 48 -0.46 6.22 -2.40
CA GLN A 48 -1.38 5.96 -1.31
C GLN A 48 -1.98 7.25 -0.71
N GLN A 49 -1.17 8.30 -0.51
CA GLN A 49 -1.68 9.58 -0.04
C GLN A 49 -2.59 10.26 -1.06
N LEU A 50 -2.31 10.12 -2.35
CA LEU A 50 -3.21 10.62 -3.40
C LEU A 50 -4.56 9.88 -3.36
N ALA A 51 -4.53 8.56 -3.21
CA ALA A 51 -5.73 7.74 -3.11
C ALA A 51 -6.62 8.14 -1.91
N SER A 52 -6.02 8.39 -0.75
CA SER A 52 -6.76 8.73 0.48
C SER A 52 -7.54 10.05 0.40
N VAL A 53 -7.16 10.96 -0.51
CA VAL A 53 -7.84 12.23 -0.75
C VAL A 53 -8.62 12.28 -2.07
N GLY A 54 -8.87 11.12 -2.69
CA GLY A 54 -9.68 11.04 -3.91
C GLY A 54 -8.98 11.48 -5.20
N ARG A 55 -7.64 11.47 -5.24
CA ARG A 55 -6.83 11.84 -6.42
C ARG A 55 -6.31 10.61 -7.15
N GLN A 56 -7.19 9.68 -7.48
CA GLN A 56 -6.81 8.38 -8.08
C GLN A 56 -6.16 8.54 -9.44
N GLU A 57 -6.65 9.45 -10.27
CA GLU A 57 -6.11 9.70 -11.62
C GLU A 57 -4.63 10.09 -11.58
N GLU A 58 -4.19 10.76 -10.50
CA GLU A 58 -2.78 11.11 -10.28
C GLU A 58 -1.98 9.97 -9.65
N ALA A 59 -2.61 9.10 -8.86
CA ALA A 59 -1.96 7.96 -8.23
C ALA A 59 -1.58 6.85 -9.23
N VAL A 60 -2.41 6.63 -10.26
CA VAL A 60 -2.19 5.61 -11.29
C VAL A 60 -0.84 5.74 -12.01
N PRO A 61 -0.50 6.88 -12.65
CA PRO A 61 0.77 7.01 -13.37
C PRO A 61 2.00 6.91 -12.44
N VAL A 62 1.87 7.31 -11.18
CA VAL A 62 2.93 7.16 -10.16
C VAL A 62 3.22 5.68 -9.90
N LEU A 63 2.18 4.85 -9.77
CA LEU A 63 2.33 3.41 -9.58
C LEU A 63 2.88 2.70 -10.81
N GLU A 64 2.46 3.11 -12.01
CA GLU A 64 2.97 2.54 -13.26
C GLU A 64 4.47 2.80 -13.44
N SER A 65 4.91 4.04 -13.15
CA SER A 65 6.34 4.38 -13.12
C SER A 65 7.11 3.51 -12.11
N ALA A 66 6.58 3.34 -10.89
CA ALA A 66 7.20 2.51 -9.87
C ALA A 66 7.33 1.04 -10.28
N LEU A 67 6.29 0.46 -10.91
CA LEU A 67 6.29 -0.91 -11.41
C LEU A 67 7.28 -1.08 -12.57
N ALA A 68 7.40 -0.10 -13.47
CA ALA A 68 8.39 -0.12 -14.55
C ALA A 68 9.83 -0.17 -14.00
N ILE A 69 10.10 0.48 -12.87
CA ILE A 69 11.42 0.39 -12.21
C ILE A 69 11.70 -1.04 -11.74
N LEU A 70 10.70 -1.76 -11.21
CA LEU A 70 10.87 -3.16 -10.81
C LEU A 70 11.26 -4.05 -12.00
N ASP A 71 10.61 -3.86 -13.14
CA ASP A 71 10.90 -4.65 -14.34
C ASP A 71 12.28 -4.32 -14.94
N GLN A 72 12.70 -3.06 -14.89
CA GLN A 72 14.01 -2.62 -15.35
C GLN A 72 15.16 -3.08 -14.45
N THR A 73 14.94 -3.12 -13.13
CA THR A 73 16.01 -3.36 -12.14
C THR A 73 16.03 -4.78 -11.59
N GLY A 74 14.91 -5.49 -11.66
CA GLY A 74 14.70 -6.76 -10.96
C GLY A 74 14.54 -6.63 -9.43
N GLU A 75 14.59 -5.43 -8.85
CA GLU A 75 14.46 -5.23 -7.39
C GLU A 75 13.00 -5.32 -6.95
N ARG A 76 12.53 -6.54 -6.65
CA ARG A 76 11.11 -6.80 -6.32
C ARG A 76 10.74 -6.64 -4.84
N ARG A 77 11.61 -6.06 -4.01
CA ARG A 77 11.39 -5.90 -2.56
C ARG A 77 10.09 -5.17 -2.21
N TRP A 78 9.73 -4.17 -3.02
CA TRP A 78 8.57 -3.31 -2.77
C TRP A 78 7.33 -3.73 -3.55
N GLU A 79 7.41 -4.82 -4.32
CA GLU A 79 6.31 -5.30 -5.16
C GLU A 79 5.03 -5.59 -4.38
N PRO A 80 5.04 -6.25 -3.20
CA PRO A 80 3.83 -6.43 -2.42
C PRO A 80 3.14 -5.11 -2.06
N LEU A 81 3.92 -4.10 -1.68
CA LEU A 81 3.41 -2.78 -1.31
C LEU A 81 2.78 -2.09 -2.53
N LEU A 82 3.44 -2.12 -3.69
CA LEU A 82 2.94 -1.51 -4.92
C LEU A 82 1.61 -2.13 -5.36
N GLN A 83 1.51 -3.46 -5.32
CA GLN A 83 0.27 -4.15 -5.68
C GLN A 83 -0.85 -3.86 -4.68
N ALA A 84 -0.55 -3.78 -3.37
CA ALA A 84 -1.54 -3.40 -2.36
C ALA A 84 -2.06 -1.97 -2.55
N VAL A 85 -1.18 -1.00 -2.81
CA VAL A 85 -1.58 0.40 -3.08
C VAL A 85 -2.35 0.50 -4.40
N LYS A 86 -2.00 -0.30 -5.42
CA LYS A 86 -2.79 -0.38 -6.65
C LYS A 86 -4.20 -0.93 -6.39
N GLY A 87 -4.33 -1.92 -5.51
CA GLY A 87 -5.63 -2.40 -5.04
C GLY A 87 -6.43 -1.30 -4.35
N GLU A 88 -5.78 -0.48 -3.51
CA GLU A 88 -6.41 0.65 -2.82
C GLU A 88 -6.93 1.70 -3.81
N VAL A 89 -6.08 2.15 -4.74
CA VAL A 89 -6.46 3.10 -5.81
C VAL A 89 -7.64 2.59 -6.62
N LEU A 90 -7.61 1.31 -7.00
CA LEU A 90 -8.68 0.68 -7.78
C LEU A 90 -9.96 0.46 -6.97
N SER A 91 -9.88 0.27 -5.66
CA SER A 91 -11.07 0.03 -4.82
C SER A 91 -11.97 1.26 -4.67
N VAL A 92 -11.41 2.45 -4.88
CA VAL A 92 -12.19 3.70 -4.91
C VAL A 92 -12.77 3.96 -6.31
N GLY A 93 -12.16 3.41 -7.37
CA GLY A 93 -12.78 3.31 -8.68
C GLY A 93 -13.81 2.17 -8.69
N GLU A 94 -14.81 2.21 -9.57
CA GLU A 94 -15.92 1.24 -9.60
C GLU A 94 -15.51 -0.21 -10.00
N ASP A 95 -14.22 -0.57 -9.97
CA ASP A 95 -13.69 -1.89 -10.33
C ASP A 95 -13.19 -2.68 -9.11
N ALA A 96 -14.13 -3.06 -8.24
CA ALA A 96 -13.88 -3.87 -7.06
C ALA A 96 -13.20 -5.22 -7.40
N ALA A 97 -13.49 -5.80 -8.57
CA ALA A 97 -12.89 -7.05 -9.00
C ALA A 97 -11.40 -6.88 -9.36
N ALA A 98 -11.02 -5.78 -10.01
CA ALA A 98 -9.61 -5.46 -10.24
C ALA A 98 -8.87 -5.18 -8.94
N ALA A 99 -9.49 -4.44 -8.01
CA ALA A 99 -8.92 -4.20 -6.68
C ALA A 99 -8.63 -5.52 -5.94
N GLU A 100 -9.60 -6.45 -5.92
CA GLU A 100 -9.45 -7.77 -5.32
C GLU A 100 -8.26 -8.54 -5.91
N ARG A 101 -8.13 -8.56 -7.25
CA ARG A 101 -7.01 -9.22 -7.93
C ARG A 101 -5.66 -8.64 -7.50
N GLN A 102 -5.55 -7.31 -7.36
CA GLN A 102 -4.28 -6.69 -6.96
C GLN A 102 -3.93 -7.00 -5.50
N TYR A 103 -4.90 -6.98 -4.59
CA TYR A 103 -4.64 -7.37 -3.21
C TYR A 103 -4.27 -8.85 -3.06
N GLN A 104 -4.94 -9.74 -3.78
CA GLN A 104 -4.58 -11.17 -3.81
C GLN A 104 -3.16 -11.37 -4.34
N LEU A 105 -2.77 -10.65 -5.39
CA LEU A 105 -1.42 -10.67 -5.92
C LEU A 105 -0.41 -10.16 -4.88
N ALA A 106 -0.71 -9.05 -4.18
CA ALA A 106 0.12 -8.52 -3.11
C ALA A 106 0.36 -9.55 -1.99
N VAL A 107 -0.68 -10.23 -1.52
CA VAL A 107 -0.59 -11.31 -0.52
C VAL A 107 0.28 -12.46 -1.03
N ALA A 108 0.07 -12.92 -2.26
CA ALA A 108 0.83 -14.02 -2.84
C ALA A 108 2.34 -13.70 -2.95
N ILE A 109 2.66 -12.48 -3.40
CA ILE A 109 4.05 -12.02 -3.51
C ILE A 109 4.66 -11.87 -2.11
N ALA A 110 3.95 -11.27 -1.15
CA ALA A 110 4.43 -11.13 0.23
C ALA A 110 4.75 -12.49 0.86
N ARG A 111 3.88 -13.49 0.66
CA ARG A 111 4.13 -14.88 1.11
C ARG A 111 5.38 -15.47 0.47
N LYS A 112 5.53 -15.34 -0.85
CA LYS A 112 6.72 -15.81 -1.58
C LYS A 112 8.00 -15.14 -1.08
N GLN A 113 7.94 -13.86 -0.73
CA GLN A 113 9.06 -13.09 -0.19
C GLN A 113 9.25 -13.27 1.32
N GLN A 114 8.40 -14.04 2.00
CA GLN A 114 8.37 -14.19 3.47
C GLN A 114 8.26 -12.84 4.21
N ALA A 115 7.61 -11.85 3.57
CA ALA A 115 7.46 -10.49 4.07
C ALA A 115 6.15 -10.34 4.85
N LEU A 116 6.08 -10.91 6.04
CA LEU A 116 4.85 -11.03 6.83
C LEU A 116 4.16 -9.69 7.12
N GLY A 117 4.92 -8.61 7.29
CA GLY A 117 4.36 -7.26 7.45
C GLY A 117 3.60 -6.75 6.22
N PHE A 118 4.11 -7.03 5.02
CA PHE A 118 3.40 -6.70 3.77
C PHE A 118 2.21 -7.64 3.53
N GLU A 119 2.35 -8.91 3.92
CA GLU A 119 1.23 -9.87 3.86
C GLU A 119 0.06 -9.38 4.70
N LEU A 120 0.31 -8.94 5.94
CA LEU A 120 -0.72 -8.40 6.82
C LEU A 120 -1.37 -7.15 6.25
N ALA A 121 -0.57 -6.19 5.75
CA ALA A 121 -1.09 -4.95 5.19
C ALA A 121 -1.99 -5.22 3.98
N ALA A 122 -1.57 -6.10 3.06
CA ALA A 122 -2.37 -6.50 1.90
C ALA A 122 -3.64 -7.26 2.30
N ALA A 123 -3.54 -8.17 3.29
CA ALA A 123 -4.68 -8.90 3.84
C ALA A 123 -5.72 -7.96 4.49
N CYS A 124 -5.28 -6.93 5.21
CA CYS A 124 -6.20 -5.91 5.74
C CYS A 124 -6.96 -5.16 4.64
N GLY A 125 -6.27 -4.76 3.57
CA GLY A 125 -6.92 -4.12 2.41
C GLY A 125 -7.97 -5.02 1.76
N LEU A 126 -7.62 -6.29 1.52
CA LEU A 126 -8.54 -7.29 0.97
C LEU A 126 -9.73 -7.56 1.88
N ALA A 127 -9.50 -7.69 3.19
CA ALA A 127 -10.54 -7.91 4.17
C ALA A 127 -11.53 -6.74 4.24
N ARG A 128 -11.06 -5.49 4.14
CA ARG A 128 -11.95 -4.31 4.05
C ARG A 128 -12.79 -4.34 2.78
N LEU A 129 -12.18 -4.67 1.64
CA LEU A 129 -12.88 -4.80 0.37
C LEU A 129 -13.99 -5.87 0.43
N TRP A 130 -13.68 -7.06 0.95
CA TRP A 130 -14.64 -8.14 1.11
C TRP A 130 -15.73 -7.84 2.14
N SER A 131 -15.40 -7.16 3.23
CA SER A 131 -16.39 -6.71 4.22
C SER A 131 -17.43 -5.77 3.57
N GLY A 132 -16.99 -4.84 2.71
CA GLY A 132 -17.90 -3.99 1.92
C GLY A 132 -18.78 -4.76 0.93
N GLN A 133 -18.38 -5.99 0.56
CA GLN A 133 -19.13 -6.89 -0.32
C GLN A 133 -19.93 -7.96 0.45
N GLN A 134 -20.10 -7.83 1.77
CA GLN A 134 -20.78 -8.82 2.62
C GLN A 134 -20.10 -10.20 2.66
N ARG A 135 -18.81 -10.30 2.31
CA ARG A 135 -17.98 -11.51 2.33
C ARG A 135 -17.13 -11.59 3.60
N SER A 136 -17.77 -11.41 4.76
CA SER A 136 -17.08 -11.31 6.06
C SER A 136 -16.36 -12.60 6.46
N GLU A 137 -16.89 -13.79 6.13
CA GLU A 137 -16.25 -15.07 6.44
C GLU A 137 -14.90 -15.22 5.72
N GLU A 138 -14.83 -14.85 4.44
CA GLU A 138 -13.58 -14.86 3.66
C GLU A 138 -12.55 -13.87 4.22
N ALA A 139 -13.02 -12.68 4.61
CA ALA A 139 -12.20 -11.66 5.27
C ALA A 139 -11.63 -12.16 6.59
N ASN A 140 -12.46 -12.80 7.43
CA ASN A 140 -12.06 -13.37 8.70
C ASN A 140 -11.01 -14.48 8.52
N ASN A 141 -11.28 -15.44 7.64
CA ASN A 141 -10.39 -16.58 7.40
C ASN A 141 -9.01 -16.13 6.92
N LEU A 142 -8.94 -15.18 5.98
CA LEU A 142 -7.68 -14.64 5.48
C LEU A 142 -6.91 -13.89 6.57
N LEU A 143 -7.60 -12.98 7.27
CA LEU A 143 -6.96 -12.07 8.19
C LEU A 143 -6.53 -12.81 9.48
N SER A 144 -7.32 -13.75 9.98
CA SER A 144 -6.99 -14.54 11.17
C SER A 144 -5.78 -15.45 10.91
N GLY A 145 -5.74 -16.11 9.75
CA GLY A 145 -4.61 -16.94 9.34
C GLY A 145 -3.31 -16.15 9.18
N THR A 146 -3.38 -14.90 8.75
CA THR A 146 -2.21 -14.03 8.61
C THR A 146 -1.79 -13.43 9.96
N PHE A 147 -2.75 -12.91 10.73
CA PHE A 147 -2.54 -12.31 12.05
C PHE A 147 -1.99 -13.32 13.07
N GLY A 148 -2.50 -14.56 13.06
CA GLY A 148 -2.05 -15.63 13.95
C GLY A 148 -0.60 -16.08 13.76
N ARG A 149 0.07 -15.66 12.67
CA ARG A 149 1.49 -15.95 12.41
C ARG A 149 2.44 -14.95 13.06
N PHE A 150 1.93 -13.86 13.62
CA PHE A 150 2.72 -12.93 14.42
C PHE A 150 2.86 -13.46 15.85
N SER A 151 4.08 -13.45 16.38
CA SER A 151 4.36 -13.79 17.78
C SER A 151 4.57 -12.55 18.67
N GLU A 152 4.86 -11.40 18.06
CA GLU A 152 5.28 -10.16 18.74
C GLU A 152 4.81 -8.92 17.96
N GLY A 153 4.86 -7.75 18.60
CA GLY A 153 4.58 -6.48 17.94
C GLY A 153 3.11 -6.09 17.89
N PHE A 154 2.23 -6.79 18.63
CA PHE A 154 0.78 -6.53 18.66
C PHE A 154 0.42 -5.12 19.14
N GLU A 155 1.33 -4.45 19.82
CA GLU A 155 1.21 -3.06 20.22
C GLU A 155 1.43 -2.06 19.06
N LYS A 156 2.00 -2.49 17.93
CA LYS A 156 2.26 -1.64 16.77
C LYS A 156 0.98 -1.37 15.98
N GLN A 157 0.89 -0.15 15.45
CA GLN A 157 -0.28 0.36 14.74
C GLN A 157 -0.86 -0.62 13.68
N PRO A 158 -0.06 -1.25 12.80
CA PRO A 158 -0.62 -2.16 11.78
C PRO A 158 -1.30 -3.40 12.37
N LEU A 159 -0.80 -3.92 13.49
CA LEU A 159 -1.38 -5.09 14.16
C LEU A 159 -2.60 -4.73 15.01
N ARG A 160 -2.64 -3.52 15.58
CA ARG A 160 -3.85 -2.99 16.24
C ARG A 160 -4.99 -2.82 15.24
N GLU A 161 -4.71 -2.23 14.08
CA GLU A 161 -5.69 -2.06 13.01
C GLU A 161 -6.21 -3.39 12.48
N ALA A 162 -5.32 -4.37 12.29
CA ALA A 162 -5.71 -5.73 11.90
C ALA A 162 -6.64 -6.39 12.92
N ARG A 163 -6.39 -6.20 14.23
CA ARG A 163 -7.26 -6.73 15.29
C ARG A 163 -8.65 -6.09 15.25
N VAL A 164 -8.72 -4.77 15.16
CA VAL A 164 -10.00 -4.05 15.07
C VAL A 164 -10.79 -4.51 13.84
N LEU A 165 -10.11 -4.73 12.71
CA LEU A 165 -10.75 -5.24 11.51
C LEU A 165 -11.23 -6.70 11.67
N LEU A 166 -10.47 -7.55 12.38
CA LEU A 166 -10.91 -8.92 12.71
C LEU A 166 -12.21 -8.91 13.51
N GLU A 167 -12.32 -8.02 14.50
CA GLU A 167 -13.52 -7.88 15.33
C GLU A 167 -14.74 -7.42 14.50
N SER A 168 -14.54 -6.65 13.43
CA SER A 168 -15.64 -6.18 12.57
C SER A 168 -16.07 -7.16 11.49
N VAL A 169 -15.23 -8.16 11.16
CA VAL A 169 -15.53 -9.19 10.15
C VAL A 169 -15.77 -10.57 10.75
N SER A 170 -15.74 -10.69 12.09
CA SER A 170 -16.17 -11.88 12.84
C SER A 170 -17.70 -11.92 12.95
#